data_AF-A0AAD7SFN7-F1
#
_entry.id   AF-A0AAD7SFN7-F1
#
_cell.length_a   1.000
_cell.length_b   1.000
_cell.length_c   1.000
_cell.angle_alpha   90.00
_cell.angle_beta   90.00
_cell.angle_gamma   90.00
#
_symmetry.space_group_name_H-M   'P 1'
#
loop_
_entity.id
_entity.type
_entity.pdbx_description
1 polymer ?
#
loop_
_entity_poly.entity_id
_entity_poly.type
_entity_poly.pdbx_seq_one_letter_code
_entity_poly.pdbx_strand_id
1 'polypeptide(L)' 'MEEFRGKGIGKALMSNVAAVGKEQQCVRLQLSVLDWNTPSLDFYLAKGAQNLTASEGWHFLQFDGEAVDRLAKEAPKN' A
#
# COMPACT_ATOMS: atom_id res chain seq x y z
N MET A 1 15.51 10.29 -12.92
CA MET A 1 14.40 10.18 -11.93
C MET A 1 14.83 10.57 -10.50
N GLU A 2 16.01 10.19 -10.00
CA GLU A 2 16.52 10.69 -8.70
C GLU A 2 16.62 12.21 -8.63
N GLU A 3 16.97 12.87 -9.74
CA GLU A 3 17.06 14.34 -9.87
C GLU A 3 15.76 15.10 -9.53
N PHE A 4 14.63 14.40 -9.42
CA PHE A 4 13.33 14.96 -9.07
C PHE A 4 12.94 14.71 -7.60
N ARG A 5 13.76 13.97 -6.84
CA ARG A 5 13.59 13.82 -5.39
C ARG A 5 13.85 15.14 -4.69
N GLY A 6 13.25 15.33 -3.51
CA GLY A 6 13.37 16.56 -2.72
C GLY A 6 12.60 17.77 -3.25
N LYS A 7 12.12 17.75 -4.51
CA LYS A 7 11.38 18.86 -5.14
C LYS A 7 9.90 18.95 -4.74
N GLY A 8 9.47 18.25 -3.70
CA GLY A 8 8.09 18.28 -3.22
C GLY A 8 7.06 17.52 -4.07
N ILE A 9 7.46 16.92 -5.20
CA ILE A 9 6.55 16.20 -6.12
C ILE A 9 5.75 15.10 -5.42
N GLY A 10 6.42 14.24 -4.63
CA GLY A 10 5.73 13.19 -3.88
C GLY A 10 4.75 13.74 -2.83
N LYS A 11 5.04 14.91 -2.24
CA LYS A 11 4.11 15.57 -1.30
C LYS A 11 2.86 16.07 -2.05
N ALA A 12 3.05 16.72 -3.21
CA ALA A 12 1.96 17.20 -4.05
C ALA A 12 1.08 16.05 -4.54
N LEU A 13 1.68 14.94 -4.98
CA LEU A 13 0.96 13.74 -5.39
C LEU A 13 0.08 13.20 -4.25
N MET A 14 0.67 12.95 -3.08
CA MET A 14 -0.09 12.41 -1.94
C MET A 14 -1.20 13.34 -1.46
N SER A 15 -0.96 14.66 -1.48
CA SER A 15 -1.98 15.65 -1.15
C SER A 15 -3.17 15.58 -2.10
N ASN A 16 -2.93 15.47 -3.41
CA ASN A 16 -3.99 15.36 -4.40
C ASN A 16 -4.75 14.04 -4.28
N VAL A 17 -4.07 12.91 -4.07
CA VAL A 17 -4.73 11.61 -3.83
C VAL A 17 -5.64 11.67 -2.60
N ALA A 18 -5.17 12.27 -1.50
CA ALA A 18 -5.98 12.44 -0.31
C ALA A 18 -7.19 13.35 -0.54
N ALA A 19 -7.04 14.44 -1.30
CA ALA A 19 -8.14 15.33 -1.66
C ALA A 19 -9.24 14.59 -2.44
N VAL A 20 -8.86 13.85 -3.48
CA VAL A 20 -9.81 13.03 -4.26
C VAL A 20 -10.52 12.00 -3.37
N GLY A 21 -9.77 11.33 -2.48
CA GLY A 21 -10.38 10.39 -1.53
C GLY A 21 -11.38 11.07 -0.59
N LYS A 22 -11.09 12.28 -0.11
CA LYS A 22 -12.00 13.03 0.76
C LYS A 22 -13.28 13.46 0.04
N GLU A 23 -13.19 13.86 -1.23
CA GLU A 23 -14.36 14.16 -2.07
C GLU A 23 -15.27 12.93 -2.23
N GLN A 24 -14.69 11.73 -2.29
CA GLN A 24 -15.41 10.45 -2.38
C GLN A 24 -15.76 9.85 -1.01
N GLN A 25 -15.65 10.63 0.07
CA GLN A 25 -15.93 10.19 1.44
C GLN A 25 -15.08 9.00 1.91
N CYS A 26 -13.92 8.76 1.29
CA CYS A 26 -12.96 7.80 1.79
C CYS A 26 -12.44 8.25 3.17
N VAL A 27 -12.34 7.30 4.09
CA VAL A 27 -11.89 7.54 5.47
C VAL A 27 -10.43 7.17 5.71
N ARG A 28 -9.79 6.48 4.75
CA ARG A 28 -8.44 5.96 4.89
C ARG A 28 -7.75 5.82 3.53
N LEU A 29 -6.43 6.02 3.53
CA LEU A 29 -5.54 5.56 2.47
C LEU A 29 -4.70 4.40 3.01
N GLN A 30 -4.64 3.29 2.28
CA GLN A 30 -3.75 2.17 2.57
C GLN A 30 -2.79 1.96 1.41
N LEU A 31 -1.55 1.58 1.73
CA LEU A 31 -0.48 1.35 0.79
C LEU A 31 0.51 0.34 1.36
N SER A 32 1.24 -0.34 0.48
CA SER A 32 2.34 -1.23 0.86
C SER A 32 3.67 -0.56 0.55
N VAL A 33 4.66 -0.77 1.43
CA VAL A 33 6.05 -0.34 1.22
C VAL A 33 6.93 -1.58 1.27
N LEU A 34 7.87 -1.69 0.32
CA LEU A 34 8.88 -2.75 0.35
C LEU A 34 9.77 -2.57 1.58
N ASP A 35 10.13 -3.69 2.22
CA ASP A 35 10.88 -3.72 3.49
C ASP A 35 12.20 -2.93 3.45
N TRP A 36 12.91 -2.99 2.32
CA TRP A 36 14.17 -2.31 2.09
C TRP A 36 14.03 -0.81 1.79
N ASN A 37 12.81 -0.31 1.56
CA ASN A 37 12.58 1.07 1.14
C ASN A 37 12.35 2.01 2.33
N THR A 38 13.33 2.05 3.24
CA THR A 38 13.34 2.93 4.42
C THR A 38 13.02 4.40 4.07
N PRO A 39 13.57 5.00 2.99
CA PRO A 39 13.24 6.39 2.65
C PRO A 39 11.75 6.63 2.37
N SER A 40 11.06 5.66 1.77
CA SER A 40 9.61 5.77 1.53
C SER A 40 8.83 5.50 2.81
N LEU A 41 9.24 4.53 3.62
CA LEU A 41 8.62 4.23 4.91
C LEU A 41 8.63 5.46 5.81
N ASP A 42 9.80 6.07 6.00
CA ASP A 42 9.97 7.30 6.80
C ASP A 42 9.13 8.45 6.26
N PHE A 43 9.05 8.60 4.94
CA PHE A 43 8.25 9.63 4.29
C PHE A 43 6.75 9.53 4.64
N TYR A 44 6.19 8.32 4.72
CA TYR A 44 4.79 8.10 5.07
C TYR A 44 4.55 8.18 6.58
N LEU A 45 5.46 7.61 7.39
CA LEU A 45 5.38 7.70 8.87
C LEU A 45 5.39 9.15 9.34
N ALA A 46 6.24 10.00 8.76
CA ALA A 46 6.27 11.44 9.04
C ALA A 46 4.97 12.18 8.66
N LYS A 47 4.00 11.53 7.99
CA LYS A 47 2.68 12.08 7.65
C LYS A 47 1.54 11.44 8.45
N GLY A 48 1.87 10.64 9.46
CA GLY A 48 0.90 9.98 10.31
C GLY A 48 0.41 8.62 9.80
N ALA A 49 1.06 8.03 8.79
CA ALA A 49 0.81 6.63 8.45
C ALA A 49 1.26 5.71 9.60
N GLN A 50 0.61 4.56 9.74
CA GLN A 50 0.97 3.53 10.73
C GLN A 50 1.49 2.29 10.01
N ASN A 51 2.57 1.69 10.52
CA ASN A 51 3.11 0.44 10.00
C ASN A 51 2.33 -0.75 10.60
N LEU A 52 1.26 -1.17 9.91
CA LEU A 52 0.38 -2.24 10.38
C LEU A 52 1.08 -3.61 10.42
N THR A 53 2.05 -3.88 9.55
CA THR A 53 2.85 -5.11 9.63
C THR A 53 3.64 -5.16 10.94
N ALA A 54 4.22 -4.03 11.37
CA ALA A 54 4.98 -3.97 12.62
C ALA A 54 4.09 -3.92 13.87
N SER A 55 2.95 -3.21 13.82
CA SER A 55 2.08 -3.04 14.99
C SER A 55 1.08 -4.18 15.21
N GLU A 56 0.63 -4.84 14.14
CA GLU A 56 -0.44 -5.84 14.20
C GLU A 56 -0.03 -7.20 13.61
N GLY A 57 1.14 -7.30 12.96
CA GLY A 57 1.66 -8.58 12.47
C GLY A 57 1.02 -9.07 11.16
N TRP A 58 0.49 -8.17 10.33
CA TRP A 58 -0.11 -8.54 9.04
C TRP A 58 0.92 -9.09 8.04
N HIS A 59 0.57 -10.22 7.41
CA HIS A 59 1.28 -10.76 6.25
C HIS A 59 0.62 -10.34 4.94
N PHE A 60 1.44 -10.01 3.93
CA PHE A 60 0.97 -9.72 2.57
C PHE A 60 1.06 -11.00 1.72
N LEU A 61 -0.08 -11.58 1.36
CA LEU A 61 -0.18 -12.85 0.64
C LEU A 61 -0.79 -12.64 -0.75
N GLN A 62 -0.31 -13.41 -1.73
CA GLN A 62 -0.85 -13.42 -3.09
C GLN A 62 -0.96 -14.87 -3.58
N PHE A 63 -2.08 -15.16 -4.25
CA PHE A 63 -2.20 -16.32 -5.11
C PHE A 63 -2.15 -15.84 -6.56
N ASP A 64 -1.30 -16.42 -7.37
CA ASP A 64 -1.19 -16.13 -8.80
C ASP A 64 -1.06 -17.41 -9.64
N GLY A 65 -1.30 -17.27 -10.95
CA GLY A 65 -1.19 -18.36 -11.93
C GLY A 65 -1.89 -19.65 -11.48
N GLU A 66 -1.14 -20.75 -11.55
CA GLU A 66 -1.63 -22.09 -11.20
C GLU A 66 -2.09 -22.22 -9.73
N ALA A 67 -1.63 -21.36 -8.83
CA ALA A 67 -2.08 -21.38 -7.44
C ALA A 67 -3.56 -20.97 -7.34
N VAL A 68 -4.02 -19.99 -8.12
CA VAL A 68 -5.43 -19.60 -8.19
C VAL A 68 -6.26 -20.70 -8.85
N ASP A 69 -5.76 -21.31 -9.92
CA ASP A 69 -6.46 -22.39 -10.62
C ASP A 69 -6.67 -23.63 -9.75
N ARG A 70 -5.70 -23.94 -8.87
CA ARG A 70 -5.85 -25.01 -7.88
C ARG A 70 -6.87 -24.64 -6.81
N LEU A 71 -6.77 -23.44 -6.24
CA LEU A 71 -7.68 -22.94 -5.21
C LEU A 71 -9.16 -23.00 -5.67
N ALA A 72 -9.42 -22.65 -6.93
CA ALA A 72 -10.76 -22.71 -7.53
C ALA A 72 -11.36 -24.12 -7.63
N LYS A 73 -10.54 -25.17 -7.55
CA LYS A 73 -10.95 -26.58 -7.64
C LYS A 73 -11.01 -27.30 -6.29
N GLU A 74 -10.67 -26.62 -5.18
CA GLU A 74 -10.60 -27.24 -3.84
C GLU A 74 -11.97 -27.54 -3.24
N ALA A 75 -13.01 -26.79 -3.62
CA ALA A 75 -14.35 -27.06 -3.11
C ALA A 75 -14.89 -28.40 -3.65
N PRO A 76 -15.54 -29.25 -2.82
CA PRO A 76 -16.18 -30.47 -3.29
C PRO A 76 -17.20 -30.16 -4.38
N LYS A 77 -17.17 -30.92 -5.46
CA LYS A 77 -18.25 -30.90 -6.45
C LYS A 77 -19.41 -31.70 -5.86
N ASN A 78 -20.50 -31.00 -5.53
CA ASN A 78 -21.78 -31.63 -5.22
C ASN A 78 -22.29 -32.41 -6.43
#